data_AF-A0A2N5XGH5-F1
#
_entry.id   AF-A0A2N5XGH5-F1
#
_cell.length_a   1.000
_cell.length_b   1.000
_cell.length_c   1.000
_cell.angle_alpha   90.00
_cell.angle_beta   90.00
_cell.angle_gamma   90.00
#
_symmetry.space_group_name_H-M   'P 1'
#
loop_
_entity.id
_entity.type
_entity.pdbx_description
1 polymer ?
#
loop_
_entity_poly.entity_id
_entity_poly.type
_entity_poly.pdbx_seq_one_letter_code
_entity_poly.pdbx_strand_id
1 'polypeptide(L)'
;MSDAAQPTVDEVRAAAEAVKAALDRHLAAVENRSGANDPAVYAAADALARAVDAYDQALDDGHGELLPFEVPVGETLPAYAGPEEPEAVSVLIRRDYLVADPDRLLGRARRVVEPTGGPVGTLNGALGVLFGEYEPDEIASRCEEFGLEEGDSTLWVTAAEPHGPGEWLHEPFEDADPELIICRFDVSSVYDDELAVLDPDR
;
A
#
# COMPACT_ATOMS: atom_id res chain seq x y z
N MET A 1 -24.61 -28.25 -8.17
CA MET A 1 -23.16 -28.31 -7.93
C MET A 1 -22.52 -28.32 -9.30
N SER A 2 -21.70 -27.32 -9.61
CA SER A 2 -21.16 -27.09 -10.95
C SER A 2 -20.19 -28.21 -11.30
N ASP A 3 -20.46 -28.88 -12.42
CA ASP A 3 -19.56 -29.88 -13.04
C ASP A 3 -18.47 -29.10 -13.79
N ALA A 4 -17.52 -28.53 -13.05
CA ALA A 4 -16.32 -27.96 -13.67
C ALA A 4 -15.45 -29.14 -14.10
N ALA A 5 -15.27 -29.32 -15.40
CA ALA A 5 -14.42 -30.38 -15.93
C ALA A 5 -13.01 -30.22 -15.35
N GLN A 6 -12.50 -31.27 -14.70
CA GLN A 6 -11.12 -31.26 -14.21
C GLN A 6 -10.17 -31.07 -15.40
N PRO A 7 -9.10 -30.25 -15.24
CA PRO A 7 -8.12 -30.06 -16.28
C PRO A 7 -7.47 -31.39 -16.64
N THR A 8 -7.28 -31.58 -17.93
CA THR A 8 -6.62 -32.73 -18.51
C THR A 8 -5.12 -32.70 -18.23
N VAL A 9 -4.48 -33.87 -18.21
CA VAL A 9 -3.02 -33.99 -18.05
C VAL A 9 -2.25 -33.15 -19.07
N ASP A 10 -2.80 -32.95 -20.28
CA ASP A 10 -2.18 -32.14 -21.32
C ASP A 10 -2.30 -30.63 -21.05
N GLU A 11 -3.37 -30.17 -20.39
CA GLU A 11 -3.52 -28.78 -19.93
C GLU A 11 -2.52 -28.46 -18.81
N VAL A 12 -2.32 -29.38 -17.85
CA VAL A 12 -1.30 -29.21 -16.79
C VAL A 12 0.10 -29.11 -17.41
N ARG A 13 0.42 -29.96 -18.38
CA ARG A 13 1.70 -29.88 -19.11
C ARG A 13 1.83 -28.58 -19.89
N ALA A 14 0.77 -28.12 -20.53
CA ALA A 14 0.78 -26.85 -21.28
C ALA A 14 1.03 -25.66 -20.35
N ALA A 15 0.42 -25.65 -19.16
CA ALA A 15 0.66 -24.62 -18.15
C ALA A 15 2.12 -24.65 -17.64
N ALA A 16 2.68 -25.84 -17.40
CA ALA A 16 4.09 -25.98 -17.04
C ALA A 16 5.04 -25.46 -18.14
N GLU A 17 4.75 -25.70 -19.41
CA GLU A 17 5.52 -25.14 -20.52
C GLU A 17 5.36 -23.62 -20.64
N ALA A 18 4.18 -23.08 -20.31
CA ALA A 18 3.94 -21.64 -20.29
C ALA A 18 4.81 -20.93 -19.24
N VAL A 19 4.99 -21.53 -18.05
CA VAL A 19 5.90 -21.03 -17.01
C VAL A 19 7.33 -20.96 -17.52
N LYS A 20 7.84 -22.04 -18.15
CA LYS A 20 9.20 -22.06 -18.71
C LYS A 20 9.39 -20.97 -19.77
N ALA A 21 8.44 -20.84 -20.69
CA ALA A 21 8.48 -19.82 -21.72
C ALA A 21 8.38 -18.39 -21.14
N ALA A 22 7.68 -18.20 -20.01
CA ALA A 22 7.63 -16.92 -19.31
C ALA A 22 8.95 -16.61 -18.60
N LEU A 23 9.61 -17.61 -18.02
CA LEU A 23 10.92 -17.47 -17.40
C LEU A 23 11.97 -17.01 -18.42
N ASP A 24 11.99 -17.65 -19.60
CA ASP A 24 12.90 -17.28 -20.69
C ASP A 24 12.65 -15.86 -21.19
N ARG A 25 11.38 -15.44 -21.30
CA ARG A 25 11.00 -14.06 -21.67
C ARG A 25 11.42 -13.04 -20.62
N HIS A 26 11.25 -13.36 -19.35
CA HIS A 26 11.69 -12.50 -18.25
C HIS A 26 13.21 -12.33 -18.25
N LEU A 27 13.97 -13.42 -18.40
CA LEU A 27 15.42 -13.35 -18.52
C LEU A 27 15.85 -12.49 -19.71
N ALA A 28 15.23 -12.69 -20.88
CA ALA A 28 15.53 -11.90 -22.07
C ALA A 28 15.24 -10.40 -21.84
N ALA A 29 14.17 -10.04 -21.13
CA ALA A 29 13.88 -8.65 -20.79
C ALA A 29 14.95 -8.06 -19.85
N VAL A 30 15.40 -8.82 -18.85
CA VAL A 30 16.45 -8.40 -17.91
C VAL A 30 17.79 -8.20 -18.63
N GLU A 31 18.16 -9.10 -19.55
CA GLU A 31 19.40 -9.01 -20.33
C GLU A 31 19.42 -7.81 -21.29
N ASN A 32 18.25 -7.37 -21.76
CA ASN A 32 18.10 -6.25 -22.70
C ASN A 32 17.63 -4.94 -22.04
N ARG A 33 17.63 -4.85 -20.71
CA ARG A 33 17.10 -3.70 -19.99
C ARG A 33 17.88 -2.41 -20.30
N SER A 34 17.14 -1.32 -20.46
CA SER A 34 17.63 0.03 -20.75
C SER A 34 17.93 0.86 -19.48
N GLY A 35 17.61 0.34 -18.29
CA GLY A 35 17.83 1.00 -17.00
C GLY A 35 17.37 0.16 -15.81
N ALA A 36 17.46 0.73 -14.60
CA ALA A 36 17.05 0.05 -13.36
C ALA A 36 15.53 -0.17 -13.26
N ASN A 37 14.73 0.71 -13.90
CA ASN A 37 13.26 0.68 -13.87
C ASN A 37 12.67 0.43 -15.27
N ASP A 38 13.17 -0.56 -15.99
CA ASP A 38 12.71 -0.83 -17.35
C ASP A 38 11.29 -1.44 -17.35
N PRO A 39 10.28 -0.77 -17.97
CA PRO A 39 8.90 -1.28 -18.00
C PRO A 39 8.76 -2.63 -18.69
N ALA A 40 9.66 -2.99 -19.61
CA ALA A 40 9.65 -4.31 -20.25
C ALA A 40 10.02 -5.44 -19.27
N VAL A 41 10.88 -5.17 -18.28
CA VAL A 41 11.23 -6.12 -17.23
C VAL A 41 10.03 -6.35 -16.31
N TYR A 42 9.36 -5.28 -15.88
CA TYR A 42 8.16 -5.37 -15.05
C TYR A 42 7.03 -6.14 -15.77
N ALA A 43 6.73 -5.79 -17.02
CA ALA A 43 5.71 -6.48 -17.80
C ALA A 43 6.03 -7.98 -17.99
N ALA A 44 7.31 -8.33 -18.15
CA ALA A 44 7.73 -9.73 -18.26
C ALA A 44 7.65 -10.47 -16.91
N ALA A 45 7.93 -9.79 -15.79
CA ALA A 45 7.77 -10.33 -14.45
C ALA A 45 6.28 -10.62 -14.13
N ASP A 46 5.37 -9.69 -14.45
CA ASP A 46 3.92 -9.90 -14.28
C ASP A 46 3.40 -11.06 -15.13
N ALA A 47 3.92 -11.19 -16.36
CA ALA A 47 3.56 -12.29 -17.23
C ALA A 47 4.08 -13.65 -16.72
N LEU A 48 5.19 -13.66 -15.98
CA LEU A 48 5.71 -14.85 -15.30
C LEU A 48 4.85 -15.20 -14.08
N ALA A 49 4.49 -14.22 -13.25
CA ALA A 49 3.60 -14.43 -12.10
C ALA A 49 2.27 -15.08 -12.55
N ARG A 50 1.60 -14.48 -13.54
CA ARG A 50 0.35 -15.04 -14.10
C ARG A 50 0.50 -16.46 -14.66
N ALA A 51 1.65 -16.77 -15.26
CA ALA A 51 1.90 -18.12 -15.77
C ALA A 51 2.08 -19.14 -14.63
N VAL A 52 2.73 -18.73 -13.54
CA VAL A 52 2.90 -19.57 -12.35
C VAL A 52 1.56 -19.81 -11.67
N ASP A 53 0.73 -18.79 -11.48
CA ASP A 53 -0.61 -18.96 -10.89
C ASP A 53 -1.48 -19.91 -11.72
N ALA A 54 -1.46 -19.78 -13.04
CA ALA A 54 -2.19 -20.68 -13.93
C ALA A 54 -1.69 -22.12 -13.85
N TYR A 55 -0.39 -22.33 -13.64
CA TYR A 55 0.18 -23.66 -13.46
C TYR A 55 -0.14 -24.24 -12.07
N ASP A 56 -0.07 -23.44 -11.01
CA ASP A 56 -0.44 -23.86 -9.66
C ASP A 56 -1.90 -24.30 -9.60
N GLN A 57 -2.82 -23.50 -10.16
CA GLN A 57 -4.23 -23.85 -10.27
C GLN A 57 -4.45 -25.15 -11.06
N ALA A 58 -3.79 -25.30 -12.22
CA ALA A 58 -3.92 -26.51 -13.03
C ALA A 58 -3.35 -27.75 -12.31
N LEU A 59 -2.30 -27.58 -11.51
CA LEU A 59 -1.67 -28.63 -10.72
C LEU A 59 -2.58 -29.07 -9.56
N ASP A 60 -3.21 -28.13 -8.86
CA ASP A 60 -4.17 -28.44 -7.80
C ASP A 60 -5.41 -29.16 -8.36
N ASP A 61 -6.03 -28.60 -9.40
CA ASP A 61 -7.24 -29.15 -9.99
C ASP A 61 -7.03 -30.55 -10.61
N GLY A 62 -5.85 -30.78 -11.21
CA GLY A 62 -5.51 -32.01 -11.94
C GLY A 62 -4.86 -33.10 -11.08
N HIS A 63 -4.09 -32.71 -10.06
CA HIS A 63 -3.27 -33.63 -9.26
C HIS A 63 -3.44 -33.48 -7.75
N GLY A 64 -4.15 -32.46 -7.25
CA GLY A 64 -4.31 -32.19 -5.83
C GLY A 64 -3.00 -31.80 -5.14
N GLU A 65 -2.08 -31.22 -5.90
CA GLU A 65 -0.74 -30.84 -5.46
C GLU A 65 -0.55 -29.34 -5.67
N LEU A 66 0.23 -28.72 -4.78
CA LEU A 66 0.57 -27.29 -4.85
C LEU A 66 2.05 -27.11 -5.18
N LEU A 67 2.40 -25.97 -5.75
CA LEU A 67 3.80 -25.64 -5.98
C LEU A 67 4.57 -25.48 -4.65
N PRO A 68 5.84 -25.92 -4.58
CA PRO A 68 6.66 -25.75 -3.39
C PRO A 68 7.27 -24.33 -3.27
N PHE A 69 6.92 -23.42 -4.19
CA PHE A 69 7.35 -22.03 -4.22
C PHE A 69 6.25 -21.16 -4.80
N GLU A 70 6.20 -19.91 -4.37
CA GLU A 70 5.31 -18.88 -4.91
C GLU A 70 6.18 -17.82 -5.60
N VAL A 71 5.66 -17.23 -6.69
CA VAL A 71 6.23 -15.98 -7.20
C VAL A 71 5.74 -14.88 -6.27
N PRO A 72 6.61 -14.03 -5.71
CA PRO A 72 6.16 -12.87 -4.96
C PRO A 72 5.29 -12.05 -5.92
N VAL A 73 3.98 -12.03 -5.67
CA VAL A 73 3.11 -10.99 -6.21
C VAL A 73 3.67 -9.73 -5.58
N GLY A 74 4.39 -8.94 -6.36
CA GLY A 74 5.07 -7.79 -5.80
C GLY A 74 4.08 -6.92 -5.06
N GLU A 75 4.55 -6.24 -4.02
CA GLU A 75 3.93 -5.01 -3.52
C GLU A 75 3.89 -3.88 -4.59
N THR A 76 4.12 -4.24 -5.85
CA THR A 76 4.09 -3.40 -7.03
C THR A 76 2.65 -3.24 -7.46
N LEU A 77 2.18 -2.01 -7.28
CA LEU A 77 0.92 -1.52 -7.82
C LEU A 77 0.85 -1.85 -9.33
N PRO A 78 -0.36 -2.05 -9.89
CA PRO A 78 -0.52 -2.26 -11.32
C PRO A 78 0.04 -1.07 -12.12
N ALA A 79 0.32 -1.29 -13.40
CA ALA A 79 0.84 -0.24 -14.27
C ALA A 79 -0.13 0.94 -14.32
N TYR A 80 0.39 2.17 -14.14
CA TYR A 80 -0.41 3.39 -14.20
C TYR A 80 -1.16 3.50 -15.53
N ALA A 81 -2.48 3.62 -15.45
CA ALA A 81 -3.38 3.70 -16.61
C ALA A 81 -4.05 5.08 -16.77
N GLY A 82 -3.70 6.05 -15.92
CA GLY A 82 -4.26 7.41 -15.93
C GLY A 82 -3.65 8.36 -16.98
N PRO A 83 -4.08 9.64 -17.01
CA PRO A 83 -3.58 10.64 -17.94
C PRO A 83 -2.10 10.99 -17.71
N GLU A 84 -1.35 11.30 -18.78
CA GLU A 84 0.04 11.76 -18.68
C GLU A 84 0.16 13.14 -17.98
N GLU A 85 -0.85 13.99 -18.13
CA GLU A 85 -0.95 15.32 -17.50
C GLU A 85 -2.25 15.41 -16.67
N PRO A 86 -2.24 14.99 -15.39
CA PRO A 86 -3.43 15.05 -14.54
C PRO A 86 -3.78 16.50 -14.15
N GLU A 87 -5.04 16.90 -14.35
CA GLU A 87 -5.54 18.23 -13.98
C GLU A 87 -5.77 18.38 -12.46
N ALA A 88 -5.97 17.28 -11.75
CA ALA A 88 -6.09 17.22 -10.30
C ALA A 88 -5.45 15.94 -9.73
N VAL A 89 -5.06 16.00 -8.46
CA VAL A 89 -4.47 14.86 -7.73
C VAL A 89 -5.04 14.77 -6.32
N SER A 90 -5.14 13.53 -5.83
CA SER A 90 -5.45 13.24 -4.42
C SER A 90 -4.20 12.67 -3.73
N VAL A 91 -3.89 13.19 -2.53
CA VAL A 91 -2.78 12.71 -1.70
C VAL A 91 -3.37 11.95 -0.51
N LEU A 92 -3.15 10.64 -0.48
CA LEU A 92 -3.59 9.77 0.60
C LEU A 92 -2.39 9.46 1.49
N ILE A 93 -2.55 9.67 2.79
CA ILE A 93 -1.47 9.45 3.77
C ILE A 93 -1.98 8.50 4.84
N ARG A 94 -1.32 7.34 4.97
CA ARG A 94 -1.42 6.50 6.17
C ARG A 94 -0.28 6.87 7.10
N ARG A 95 -0.60 7.25 8.34
CA ARG A 95 0.38 7.47 9.41
C ARG A 95 0.03 6.53 10.56
N ASP A 96 0.96 5.67 10.93
CA ASP A 96 0.79 4.74 12.03
C ASP A 96 1.38 5.38 13.31
N TYR A 97 0.70 5.21 14.44
CA TYR A 97 1.15 5.71 15.73
C TYR A 97 1.03 4.65 16.81
N LEU A 98 2.04 4.55 17.66
CA LEU A 98 1.94 3.85 18.94
C LEU A 98 1.41 4.81 20.00
N VAL A 99 0.51 4.35 20.87
CA VAL A 99 0.13 5.10 22.07
C VAL A 99 1.17 4.86 23.16
N ALA A 100 2.25 5.65 23.12
CA ALA A 100 3.41 5.50 24.00
C ALA A 100 3.17 6.04 25.42
N ASP A 101 2.38 7.11 25.57
CA ASP A 101 2.06 7.72 26.87
C ASP A 101 0.53 7.94 27.02
N PRO A 102 -0.20 6.91 27.50
CA PRO A 102 -1.65 6.97 27.68
C PRO A 102 -2.13 8.08 28.62
N ASP A 103 -1.35 8.38 29.67
CA ASP A 103 -1.71 9.39 30.66
C ASP A 103 -1.58 10.80 30.09
N ARG A 104 -0.54 11.05 29.28
CA ARG A 104 -0.39 12.30 28.52
C ARG A 104 -1.50 12.48 27.50
N LEU A 105 -1.86 11.43 26.77
CA LEU A 105 -2.97 11.45 25.81
C LEU A 105 -4.29 11.87 26.50
N LEU A 106 -4.64 11.22 27.62
CA LEU A 106 -5.82 11.56 28.41
C LEU A 106 -5.74 12.97 28.99
N GLY A 107 -4.59 13.38 29.50
CA GLY A 107 -4.37 14.70 30.06
C GLY A 107 -4.54 15.81 29.03
N ARG A 108 -4.04 15.62 27.81
CA ARG A 108 -4.23 16.54 26.68
C ARG A 108 -5.69 16.67 26.29
N ALA A 109 -6.38 15.55 26.07
CA ALA A 109 -7.78 15.55 25.70
C ALA A 109 -8.69 16.20 26.77
N ARG A 110 -8.40 16.00 28.06
CA ARG A 110 -9.12 16.67 29.16
C ARG A 110 -9.00 18.20 29.08
N ARG A 111 -7.81 18.73 28.79
CA ARG A 111 -7.62 20.19 28.64
C ARG A 111 -8.41 20.78 27.48
N VAL A 112 -8.60 20.03 26.40
CA VAL A 112 -9.42 20.45 25.25
C VAL A 112 -10.88 20.58 25.63
N VAL A 113 -11.42 19.63 26.39
CA VAL A 113 -12.85 19.62 26.75
C VAL A 113 -13.18 20.32 28.07
N GLU A 114 -12.19 20.67 28.90
CA GLU A 114 -12.36 21.41 30.15
C GLU A 114 -13.25 22.66 30.00
N PRO A 115 -13.12 23.48 28.94
CA PRO A 115 -14.00 24.63 28.71
C PRO A 115 -15.47 24.27 28.45
N THR A 116 -15.74 23.08 27.91
CA THR A 116 -17.08 22.61 27.53
C THR A 116 -17.68 21.61 28.52
N GLY A 117 -16.90 21.18 29.52
CA GLY A 117 -17.32 20.21 30.54
C GLY A 117 -17.53 18.79 30.00
N GLY A 118 -16.94 18.46 28.85
CA GLY A 118 -17.08 17.15 28.21
C GLY A 118 -16.39 16.02 28.99
N PRO A 119 -16.92 14.78 28.99
CA PRO A 119 -16.25 13.65 29.62
C PRO A 119 -15.13 13.08 28.73
N VAL A 120 -13.89 13.03 29.23
CA VAL A 120 -12.83 12.16 28.68
C VAL A 120 -12.44 11.09 29.70
N GLY A 121 -13.00 9.90 29.52
CA GLY A 121 -12.75 8.75 30.40
C GLY A 121 -11.93 7.63 29.76
N THR A 122 -11.83 7.58 28.44
CA THR A 122 -11.22 6.46 27.70
C THR A 122 -10.18 6.95 26.71
N LEU A 123 -9.20 6.10 26.39
CA LEU A 123 -8.16 6.41 25.39
C LEU A 123 -8.78 6.63 24.00
N ASN A 124 -9.75 5.80 23.62
CA ASN A 124 -10.47 5.97 22.35
C ASN A 124 -11.22 7.33 22.30
N GLY A 125 -11.86 7.73 23.40
CA GLY A 125 -12.50 9.05 23.49
C GLY A 125 -11.48 10.20 23.41
N ALA A 126 -10.31 10.03 24.02
CA ALA A 126 -9.23 11.01 23.92
C ALA A 126 -8.70 11.17 22.49
N LEU A 127 -8.52 10.08 21.76
CA LEU A 127 -8.16 10.12 20.33
C LEU A 127 -9.23 10.87 19.53
N GLY A 128 -10.52 10.56 19.73
CA GLY A 128 -11.61 11.26 19.05
C GLY A 128 -11.65 12.77 19.33
N VAL A 129 -11.35 13.18 20.57
CA VAL A 129 -11.25 14.61 20.94
C VAL A 129 -10.06 15.27 20.23
N LEU A 130 -8.88 14.65 20.28
CA LEU A 130 -7.66 15.26 19.73
C LEU A 130 -7.71 15.35 18.21
N PHE A 131 -8.10 14.28 17.51
CA PHE A 131 -8.23 14.27 16.05
C PHE A 131 -9.44 15.05 15.54
N GLY A 132 -10.37 15.43 16.43
CA GLY A 132 -11.48 16.33 16.11
C GLY A 132 -11.14 17.82 16.31
N GLU A 133 -10.20 18.13 17.22
CA GLU A 133 -9.79 19.51 17.55
C GLU A 133 -8.59 19.99 16.74
N TYR A 134 -7.61 19.12 16.51
CA TYR A 134 -6.34 19.48 15.86
C TYR A 134 -6.29 18.99 14.41
N GLU A 135 -5.61 19.76 13.56
CA GLU A 135 -5.35 19.35 12.19
C GLU A 135 -4.42 18.13 12.14
N PRO A 136 -4.58 17.22 11.16
CA PRO A 136 -3.73 16.03 11.06
C PRO A 136 -2.23 16.32 11.01
N ASP A 137 -1.82 17.40 10.32
CA ASP A 137 -0.40 17.78 10.24
C ASP A 137 0.12 18.44 11.52
N GLU A 138 -0.76 19.07 12.29
CA GLU A 138 -0.42 19.56 13.63
C GLU A 138 -0.24 18.38 14.60
N ILE A 139 -1.03 17.32 14.48
CA ILE A 139 -0.81 16.09 15.27
C ILE A 139 0.49 15.43 14.84
N ALA A 140 0.74 15.30 13.53
CA ALA A 140 1.94 14.66 13.02
C ALA A 140 3.24 15.37 13.46
N SER A 141 3.29 16.70 13.35
CA SER A 141 4.51 17.47 13.67
C SER A 141 4.90 17.49 15.15
N ARG A 142 3.98 17.13 16.06
CA ARG A 142 4.23 17.10 17.51
C ARG A 142 3.53 15.92 18.18
N CYS A 143 3.55 14.75 17.55
CA CYS A 143 2.84 13.55 17.98
C CYS A 143 3.21 13.13 19.42
N GLU A 144 4.49 13.27 19.80
CA GLU A 144 5.00 13.02 21.15
C GLU A 144 4.35 13.90 22.24
N GLU A 145 3.95 15.13 21.89
CA GLU A 145 3.24 16.01 22.82
C GLU A 145 1.83 15.52 23.15
N PHE A 146 1.29 14.65 22.31
CA PHE A 146 0.02 13.97 22.48
C PHE A 146 0.18 12.59 23.14
N GLY A 147 1.41 12.13 23.40
CA GLY A 147 1.66 10.79 23.93
C GLY A 147 1.60 9.71 22.85
N LEU A 148 1.81 10.11 21.59
CA LEU A 148 1.95 9.22 20.46
C LEU A 148 3.43 9.11 20.08
N GLU A 149 3.82 7.96 19.57
CA GLU A 149 5.13 7.72 18.97
C GLU A 149 4.91 7.33 17.50
N GLU A 150 5.69 7.91 16.60
CA GLU A 150 5.57 7.70 15.16
C GLU A 150 5.96 6.26 14.78
N GLY A 151 5.08 5.60 14.03
CA GLY A 151 5.33 4.31 13.41
C GLY A 151 5.69 4.46 11.93
N ASP A 152 5.27 3.51 11.11
CA ASP A 152 5.46 3.62 9.66
C ASP A 152 4.47 4.62 9.04
N SER A 153 4.83 5.14 7.86
CA SER A 153 3.92 5.94 7.05
C SER A 153 4.01 5.60 5.57
N THR A 154 2.88 5.72 4.89
CA THR A 154 2.77 5.52 3.45
C THR A 154 2.05 6.72 2.85
N LEU A 155 2.60 7.28 1.77
CA LEU A 155 2.01 8.34 0.97
C LEU A 155 1.72 7.82 -0.44
N TRP A 156 0.47 7.99 -0.89
CA TRP A 156 0.05 7.77 -2.27
C TRP A 156 -0.37 9.07 -2.93
N VAL A 157 0.08 9.29 -4.16
CA VAL A 157 -0.44 10.34 -5.03
C VAL A 157 -1.22 9.67 -6.15
N THR A 158 -2.48 10.03 -6.31
CA THR A 158 -3.39 9.46 -7.31
C THR A 158 -3.88 10.55 -8.26
N ALA A 159 -4.07 10.20 -9.54
CA ALA A 159 -4.75 11.09 -10.48
C ALA A 159 -6.25 11.16 -10.15
N ALA A 160 -6.85 12.34 -10.25
CA ALA A 160 -8.26 12.56 -9.95
C ALA A 160 -8.92 13.48 -10.99
N GLU A 161 -10.26 13.45 -11.03
CA GLU A 161 -11.04 14.43 -11.79
C GLU A 161 -11.19 15.74 -10.99
N PRO A 162 -11.26 16.91 -11.64
CA PRO A 162 -11.53 18.16 -10.94
C PRO A 162 -12.96 18.20 -10.36
N HIS A 163 -13.09 18.30 -9.03
CA HIS A 163 -14.40 18.42 -8.36
C HIS A 163 -14.67 19.82 -7.77
N GLY A 164 -15.95 20.13 -7.58
CA GLY A 164 -16.41 21.35 -6.92
C GLY A 164 -16.15 21.39 -5.40
N PRO A 165 -16.30 22.55 -4.75
CA PRO A 165 -16.12 22.68 -3.31
C PRO A 165 -17.02 21.71 -2.52
N GLY A 166 -16.43 20.91 -1.64
CA GLY A 166 -17.14 19.96 -0.78
C GLY A 166 -17.47 18.60 -1.42
N GLU A 167 -17.35 18.47 -2.75
CA GLU A 167 -17.54 17.18 -3.45
C GLU A 167 -16.41 16.20 -3.15
N TRP A 168 -15.20 16.71 -2.90
CA TRP A 168 -14.03 15.95 -2.44
C TRP A 168 -14.22 15.23 -1.10
N LEU A 169 -15.26 15.55 -0.33
CA LEU A 169 -15.47 15.04 1.02
C LEU A 169 -16.45 13.86 1.10
N HIS A 170 -17.08 13.47 -0.01
CA HIS A 170 -18.21 12.54 0.07
C HIS A 170 -17.76 11.12 0.47
N GLU A 171 -16.66 10.59 -0.11
CA GLU A 171 -16.19 9.19 0.12
C GLU A 171 -14.66 9.07 -0.08
N PRO A 172 -13.82 9.73 0.75
CA PRO A 172 -12.38 9.95 0.47
C PRO A 172 -11.50 8.68 0.42
N PHE A 173 -12.07 7.51 0.69
CA PHE A 173 -11.37 6.22 0.71
C PHE A 173 -11.92 5.21 -0.32
N GLU A 174 -12.98 5.53 -1.06
CA GLU A 174 -13.46 4.68 -2.16
C GLU A 174 -12.63 4.86 -3.45
N ASP A 175 -12.00 6.03 -3.63
CA ASP A 175 -11.30 6.43 -4.86
C ASP A 175 -9.86 5.90 -5.00
N ALA A 176 -9.38 5.06 -4.08
CA ALA A 176 -8.02 4.54 -4.15
C ALA A 176 -7.90 3.40 -5.18
N ASP A 177 -8.06 3.73 -6.46
CA ASP A 177 -7.83 2.82 -7.58
C ASP A 177 -6.31 2.57 -7.74
N PRO A 178 -5.83 1.33 -7.56
CA PRO A 178 -4.43 1.00 -7.72
C PRO A 178 -3.84 1.36 -9.10
N GLU A 179 -4.66 1.38 -10.16
CA GLU A 179 -4.22 1.75 -11.53
C GLU A 179 -4.03 3.26 -11.73
N LEU A 180 -4.51 4.09 -10.80
CA LEU A 180 -4.39 5.55 -10.86
C LEU A 180 -3.32 6.12 -9.91
N ILE A 181 -2.56 5.27 -9.23
CA ILE A 181 -1.46 5.71 -8.37
C ILE A 181 -0.29 6.18 -9.22
N ILE A 182 -0.03 7.48 -9.17
CA ILE A 182 1.10 8.15 -9.83
C ILE A 182 2.40 7.80 -9.13
N CYS A 183 2.41 7.84 -7.79
CA CYS A 183 3.57 7.46 -6.99
C CYS A 183 3.20 7.03 -5.57
N ARG A 184 4.06 6.15 -5.02
CA ARG A 184 3.99 5.65 -3.65
C ARG A 184 5.33 5.90 -2.96
N PHE A 185 5.28 6.43 -1.74
CA PHE A 185 6.44 6.57 -0.86
C PHE A 185 6.12 5.85 0.45
N ASP A 186 6.98 4.91 0.84
CA ASP A 186 6.92 4.26 2.14
C ASP A 186 8.11 4.76 2.98
N VAL A 187 7.82 5.25 4.17
CA VAL A 187 8.80 5.66 5.17
C VAL A 187 8.59 4.77 6.38
N SER A 188 9.65 4.11 6.83
CA SER A 188 9.60 3.31 8.05
C SER A 188 10.51 3.91 9.10
N SER A 189 10.00 3.97 10.32
CA SER A 189 10.70 4.57 11.47
C SER A 189 12.01 3.84 11.80
N VAL A 190 12.12 2.55 11.46
CA VAL A 190 13.35 1.76 11.66
C VAL A 190 14.50 2.25 10.78
N TYR A 191 14.22 2.76 9.58
CA TYR A 191 15.26 3.23 8.65
C TYR A 191 15.57 4.73 8.80
N ASP A 192 14.67 5.50 9.42
CA ASP A 192 14.89 6.92 9.67
C ASP A 192 15.97 7.15 10.75
N ASP A 193 15.99 6.29 11.78
CA ASP A 193 17.04 6.26 12.80
C ASP A 193 18.43 5.97 12.21
N GLU A 194 18.54 5.15 11.16
CA GLU A 194 19.82 4.86 10.49
C GLU A 194 20.32 6.03 9.62
N LEU A 195 19.42 6.81 9.02
CA LEU A 195 19.75 7.98 8.21
C LEU A 195 20.19 9.18 9.07
N ALA A 196 19.59 9.38 10.24
CA ALA A 196 19.99 10.42 11.20
C ALA A 196 21.41 10.22 11.77
N VAL A 197 21.90 8.97 11.81
CA VAL A 197 23.27 8.64 12.27
C VAL A 197 24.33 8.95 11.20
N LEU A 198 23.94 9.05 9.92
CA LEU A 198 24.86 9.23 8.79
C LEU A 198 25.05 10.70 8.36
N ASP A 199 24.25 11.64 8.88
CA ASP A 199 24.42 13.08 8.66
C ASP A 199 24.20 13.89 9.96
N PRO A 200 25.25 14.10 10.78
CA PRO A 200 25.13 14.75 12.09
C PRO A 200 24.93 16.28 12.04
N ASP A 201 24.85 16.89 10.85
CA ASP A 201 24.79 18.35 10.66
C ASP A 201 23.47 18.86 10.04
N ARG A 202 22.38 18.08 10.12
CA ARG A 202 21.03 18.57 9.80
C ARG A 202 20.22 18.93 11.04
#